data_AF-A0A519VYZ8-F1
#
_entry.id   AF-A0A519VYZ8-F1
#
_cell.length_a   1.000
_cell.length_b   1.000
_cell.length_c   1.000
_cell.angle_alpha   90.00
_cell.angle_beta   90.00
_cell.angle_gamma   90.00
#
_symmetry.space_group_name_H-M   'P 1'
#
loop_
_entity.id
_entity.type
_entity.pdbx_description
1 polymer ?
#
loop_
_entity_poly.entity_id
_entity_poly.type
_entity_poly.pdbx_seq_one_letter_code
_entity_poly.pdbx_strand_id
1 'polypeptide(L)'
;MSEKIKIGISIGDINGIGLEVIIKSLAVPQILDYCTPIVYGHTKVASYHRKALGMNDFVFNVINEPGAANPRKVNMINCWEEDVKIELGSATETGGRYALLSLEKATDDLVNGTIDALVTAPINKHNIQSDT
;
A
#
# COMPACT_ATOMS: atom_id res chain seq x y z
N MET A 1 -6.73 -20.53 -17.49
CA MET A 1 -7.31 -19.59 -16.49
C MET A 1 -6.95 -18.20 -16.96
N SER A 2 -7.89 -17.27 -17.07
CA SER A 2 -7.56 -15.86 -17.35
C SER A 2 -6.64 -15.35 -16.25
N GLU A 3 -5.58 -14.62 -16.60
CA GLU A 3 -4.80 -13.91 -15.60
C GLU A 3 -5.72 -12.91 -14.88
N LYS A 4 -5.62 -12.87 -13.55
CA LYS A 4 -6.37 -11.90 -12.74
C LYS A 4 -5.70 -10.54 -12.86
N ILE A 5 -6.50 -9.50 -12.99
CA ILE A 5 -6.02 -8.11 -13.02
C ILE A 5 -5.18 -7.81 -11.78
N LYS A 6 -4.02 -7.19 -11.96
CA LYS A 6 -3.15 -6.69 -10.90
C LYS A 6 -3.56 -5.27 -10.56
N ILE A 7 -3.98 -5.07 -9.32
CA ILE A 7 -4.39 -3.75 -8.83
C ILE A 7 -3.31 -3.25 -7.88
N GLY A 8 -2.64 -2.17 -8.27
CA GLY A 8 -1.76 -1.42 -7.40
C GLY A 8 -2.55 -0.56 -6.42
N ILE A 9 -2.13 -0.56 -5.17
CA ILE A 9 -2.77 0.19 -4.10
C ILE A 9 -1.71 1.04 -3.39
N SER A 10 -1.75 2.36 -3.55
CA SER A 10 -0.90 3.26 -2.77
C SER A 10 -1.47 3.45 -1.37
N ILE A 11 -0.60 3.45 -0.35
CA ILE A 11 -1.04 3.47 1.06
C ILE A 11 -1.52 4.83 1.57
N GLY A 12 -1.24 5.91 0.82
CA GLY A 12 -1.57 7.27 1.23
C GLY A 12 -0.78 7.71 2.47
N ASP A 13 -1.36 8.61 3.27
CA ASP A 13 -0.69 9.13 4.48
C ASP A 13 -0.50 8.01 5.52
N ILE A 14 0.76 7.77 5.91
CA ILE A 14 1.14 6.72 6.87
C ILE A 14 0.58 6.92 8.27
N ASN A 15 0.16 8.15 8.62
CA ASN A 15 -0.49 8.48 9.88
C ASN A 15 -2.02 8.55 9.76
N GLY A 16 -2.56 8.46 8.55
CA GLY A 16 -3.99 8.42 8.27
C GLY A 16 -4.57 7.00 8.35
N ILE A 17 -5.83 6.86 7.92
CA ILE A 17 -6.56 5.59 7.97
C ILE A 17 -6.31 4.68 6.75
N GLY A 18 -5.46 5.09 5.80
CA GLY A 18 -5.30 4.43 4.51
C GLY A 18 -4.95 2.95 4.65
N LEU A 19 -3.92 2.65 5.45
CA LEU A 19 -3.52 1.28 5.76
C LEU A 19 -4.59 0.49 6.52
N GLU A 20 -5.38 1.13 7.39
CA GLU A 20 -6.46 0.44 8.09
C GLU A 20 -7.56 -0.02 7.14
N VAL A 21 -7.95 0.84 6.20
CA VAL A 21 -8.95 0.53 5.18
C VAL A 21 -8.42 -0.57 4.26
N ILE A 22 -7.15 -0.49 3.84
CA ILE A 22 -6.50 -1.51 3.01
C ILE A 22 -6.50 -2.86 3.72
N ILE A 23 -6.02 -2.93 4.97
CA ILE A 23 -5.95 -4.18 5.74
C ILE A 23 -7.34 -4.78 5.94
N LYS A 24 -8.33 -3.98 6.37
CA LYS A 24 -9.71 -4.45 6.57
C LYS A 24 -10.36 -4.95 5.28
N SER A 25 -10.11 -4.26 4.16
CA SER A 25 -10.66 -4.65 2.85
C SER A 25 -10.03 -5.93 2.33
N LEU A 26 -8.70 -6.05 2.43
CA LEU A 26 -7.94 -7.18 1.91
C LEU A 26 -7.98 -8.42 2.83
N ALA A 27 -8.44 -8.25 4.07
CA ALA A 27 -8.71 -9.37 4.97
C ALA A 27 -9.94 -10.19 4.58
N VAL A 28 -10.77 -9.70 3.65
CA VAL A 28 -11.91 -10.42 3.08
C VAL A 28 -11.41 -11.31 1.94
N PRO A 29 -11.31 -12.65 2.12
CA PRO A 29 -10.61 -13.52 1.17
C PRO A 29 -11.20 -13.52 -0.24
N GLN A 30 -12.51 -13.26 -0.36
CA GLN A 30 -13.23 -13.19 -1.64
C GLN A 30 -12.67 -12.11 -2.57
N ILE A 31 -11.98 -11.09 -2.04
CA ILE A 31 -11.36 -10.05 -2.88
C ILE A 31 -10.33 -10.64 -3.85
N LEU A 32 -9.64 -11.71 -3.42
CA LEU A 32 -8.63 -12.40 -4.20
C LEU A 32 -9.23 -13.15 -5.38
N ASP A 33 -10.54 -13.41 -5.41
CA ASP A 33 -11.21 -14.01 -6.57
C ASP A 33 -11.35 -13.03 -7.74
N TYR A 34 -11.39 -11.72 -7.45
CA TYR A 34 -11.56 -10.66 -8.44
C TYR A 34 -10.24 -10.09 -8.96
N CYS A 35 -9.20 -9.99 -8.13
CA CYS A 35 -7.94 -9.35 -8.51
C CYS A 35 -6.73 -9.91 -7.76
N THR A 36 -5.53 -9.50 -8.21
CA THR A 36 -4.25 -9.67 -7.51
C THR A 36 -3.86 -8.33 -6.90
N PRO A 37 -4.14 -8.08 -5.61
CA PRO A 37 -3.80 -6.80 -4.98
C PRO A 37 -2.31 -6.72 -4.66
N ILE A 38 -1.72 -5.57 -4.99
CA ILE A 38 -0.32 -5.22 -4.73
C ILE A 38 -0.29 -3.88 -3.99
N VAL A 39 0.05 -3.90 -2.71
CA VAL A 39 0.12 -2.70 -1.88
C VAL A 39 1.53 -2.09 -1.97
N TYR A 40 1.59 -0.81 -2.32
CA TYR A 40 2.81 -0.02 -2.38
C TYR A 40 2.95 0.75 -1.07
N GLY A 41 3.94 0.41 -0.25
CA GLY A 41 4.12 1.03 1.06
C GLY A 41 5.35 0.50 1.78
N HIS A 42 5.25 0.23 3.08
CA HIS A 42 6.31 -0.48 3.78
C HIS A 42 5.82 -1.42 4.89
N THR A 43 6.40 -2.62 4.95
CA THR A 43 6.00 -3.71 5.85
C THR A 43 6.02 -3.34 7.34
N LYS A 44 6.97 -2.51 7.78
CA LYS A 44 7.02 -2.03 9.19
C LYS A 44 5.83 -1.12 9.50
N VAL A 45 5.45 -0.26 8.56
CA VAL A 45 4.29 0.64 8.71
C VAL A 45 3.00 -0.15 8.71
N ALA A 46 2.83 -1.06 7.74
CA ALA A 46 1.72 -2.01 7.70
C ALA A 46 1.61 -2.82 9.01
N SER A 47 2.74 -3.28 9.56
CA SER A 47 2.76 -4.03 10.82
C SER A 47 2.32 -3.20 12.02
N TYR A 48 2.65 -1.92 12.06
CA TYR A 48 2.21 -1.01 13.12
C TYR A 48 0.68 -0.85 13.10
N HIS A 49 0.10 -0.53 11.94
CA HIS A 49 -1.34 -0.41 11.75
C HIS A 49 -2.08 -1.71 12.06
N ARG A 50 -1.57 -2.84 11.56
CA ARG A 50 -2.13 -4.16 11.83
C ARG A 50 -2.20 -4.47 13.33
N LYS A 51 -1.15 -4.15 14.10
CA LYS A 51 -1.11 -4.34 15.55
C LYS A 51 -2.14 -3.43 16.25
N ALA A 52 -2.24 -2.17 15.83
CA ALA A 52 -3.23 -1.23 16.35
C ALA A 52 -4.68 -1.70 16.11
N LEU A 53 -4.93 -2.42 15.02
CA LEU A 53 -6.23 -3.02 14.68
C LEU A 53 -6.52 -4.36 15.38
N GLY A 54 -5.54 -4.96 16.06
CA GLY A 54 -5.68 -6.33 16.60
C GLY A 54 -5.73 -7.44 15.54
N MET A 55 -5.40 -7.14 14.28
CA MET A 55 -5.49 -8.08 13.15
C MET A 55 -4.17 -8.84 12.93
N ASN A 56 -3.63 -9.46 13.97
CA ASN A 56 -2.29 -10.05 13.94
C ASN A 56 -2.16 -11.28 13.00
N ASP A 57 -3.25 -11.85 12.52
CA ASP A 57 -3.21 -12.97 11.58
C ASP A 57 -3.09 -12.52 10.12
N PHE A 58 -3.34 -11.23 9.83
CA PHE A 58 -3.21 -10.68 8.50
C PHE A 58 -1.72 -10.48 8.15
N VAL A 59 -1.25 -11.04 7.03
CA VAL A 59 0.15 -10.93 6.64
C VAL A 59 0.26 -10.63 5.14
N PHE A 60 1.09 -9.66 4.82
CA PHE A 60 1.45 -9.35 3.44
C PHE A 60 2.51 -10.32 2.92
N ASN A 61 2.33 -10.77 1.67
CA ASN A 61 3.36 -11.43 0.89
C ASN A 61 4.28 -10.36 0.28
N VAL A 62 5.46 -10.19 0.88
CA VAL A 62 6.44 -9.19 0.43
C VAL A 62 7.09 -9.65 -0.87
N ILE A 63 7.06 -8.78 -1.87
CA ILE A 63 7.61 -9.00 -3.21
C ILE A 63 8.43 -7.77 -3.63
N ASN A 64 9.33 -7.96 -4.60
CA ASN A 64 10.18 -6.88 -5.10
C ASN A 64 9.60 -6.19 -6.34
N GLU A 65 8.78 -6.89 -7.12
CA GLU A 65 8.21 -6.42 -8.39
C GLU A 65 6.83 -7.04 -8.66
N PRO A 66 5.94 -6.39 -9.42
CA PRO A 66 4.59 -6.91 -9.72
C PRO A 66 4.57 -8.25 -10.47
N GLY A 67 5.65 -8.61 -11.16
CA GLY A 67 5.81 -9.91 -11.81
C GLY A 67 5.82 -11.10 -10.84
N ALA A 68 6.31 -10.88 -9.61
CA ALA A 68 6.41 -11.90 -8.57
C ALA A 68 5.13 -12.04 -7.71
N ALA A 69 4.07 -11.28 -8.02
CA ALA A 69 2.85 -11.27 -7.24
C ALA A 69 2.14 -12.62 -7.24
N ASN A 70 1.75 -13.09 -6.04
CA ASN A 70 0.98 -14.32 -5.91
C ASN A 70 -0.53 -13.97 -5.94
N PRO A 71 -1.31 -14.51 -6.89
CA PRO A 71 -2.73 -14.20 -7.04
C PRO A 71 -3.62 -14.78 -5.92
N ARG A 72 -3.07 -15.58 -5.01
CA ARG A 72 -3.76 -16.13 -3.84
C ARG A 72 -3.33 -15.49 -2.52
N LYS A 73 -2.53 -14.42 -2.58
CA LYS A 73 -2.07 -13.69 -1.41
C LYS A 73 -2.27 -12.20 -1.61
N VAL A 74 -2.30 -11.47 -0.51
CA VAL A 74 -2.18 -10.02 -0.54
C VAL A 74 -0.72 -9.66 -0.65
N ASN A 75 -0.32 -9.00 -1.73
CA ASN A 75 1.08 -8.70 -2.00
C ASN A 75 1.44 -7.29 -1.52
N MET A 76 2.71 -7.08 -1.20
CA MET A 76 3.24 -5.78 -0.81
C MET A 76 4.63 -5.55 -1.38
N ILE A 77 4.87 -4.34 -1.90
CA ILE A 77 6.17 -3.86 -2.34
C ILE A 77 6.63 -2.80 -1.34
N ASN A 78 7.86 -2.95 -0.82
CA ASN A 78 8.50 -1.89 -0.04
C ASN A 78 8.94 -0.75 -0.98
N CYS A 79 8.48 0.46 -0.70
CA CYS A 79 8.75 1.67 -1.49
C CYS A 79 9.96 2.45 -0.98
N TRP A 80 10.45 2.14 0.22
CA TRP A 80 11.60 2.78 0.85
C TRP A 80 12.29 1.79 1.82
N GLU A 81 13.44 2.18 2.37
CA GLU A 81 14.25 1.31 3.25
C GLU A 81 14.38 1.86 4.67
N GLU A 82 14.29 3.18 4.84
CA GLU A 82 14.46 3.84 6.13
C GLU A 82 13.33 3.52 7.12
N ASP A 83 13.69 3.56 8.40
CA ASP A 83 12.71 3.49 9.48
C ASP A 83 11.94 4.80 9.61
N VAL A 84 10.63 4.66 9.79
CA VAL A 84 9.72 5.79 9.86
C VAL A 84 8.98 5.79 11.18
N LYS A 85 9.00 6.94 11.85
CA LYS A 85 8.19 7.16 13.05
C LYS A 85 6.74 7.39 12.64
N ILE A 86 5.84 6.59 13.20
CA ILE A 86 4.40 6.67 12.97
C ILE A 86 3.73 7.32 14.16
N GLU A 87 2.93 8.34 13.90
CA GLU A 87 2.15 9.09 14.88
C GLU A 87 0.71 9.20 14.39
N LEU A 88 -0.08 8.12 14.60
CA LEU A 88 -1.44 8.03 14.08
C LEU A 88 -2.28 9.26 14.47
N GLY A 89 -2.98 9.83 13.50
CA GLY A 89 -3.82 11.02 13.68
C GLY A 89 -3.05 12.34 13.78
N SER A 90 -1.72 12.33 13.78
CA SER A 90 -0.88 13.52 13.75
C SER A 90 -0.47 13.86 12.32
N ALA A 91 -0.72 15.12 11.92
CA ALA A 91 -0.23 15.62 10.64
C ALA A 91 1.27 15.88 10.75
N THR A 92 2.07 15.09 10.03
CA THR A 92 3.52 15.27 9.97
C THR A 92 3.96 15.39 8.51
N GLU A 93 5.05 16.12 8.27
CA GLU A 93 5.68 16.26 6.96
C GLU A 93 6.12 14.89 6.40
N THR A 94 6.57 13.99 7.29
CA THR A 94 6.90 12.60 6.95
C THR A 94 5.69 11.85 6.39
N GLY A 95 4.47 12.12 6.86
CA GLY A 95 3.23 11.53 6.37
C GLY A 95 3.02 11.72 4.87
N GLY A 96 3.23 12.95 4.40
CA GLY A 96 3.11 13.31 2.99
C GLY A 96 4.21 12.73 2.11
N ARG A 97 5.46 12.76 2.59
CA ARG A 97 6.61 12.20 1.84
C ARG A 97 6.41 10.72 1.49
N TYR A 98 6.03 9.88 2.46
CA TYR A 98 5.85 8.44 2.21
C TYR A 98 4.58 8.13 1.42
N ALA A 99 3.55 8.97 1.54
CA ALA A 99 2.39 8.90 0.65
C ALA A 99 2.81 9.10 -0.81
N LEU A 100 3.63 10.12 -1.08
CA LEU A 100 4.14 10.42 -2.42
C LEU A 100 5.01 9.27 -2.96
N LEU A 101 5.99 8.78 -2.19
CA LEU A 101 6.84 7.65 -2.61
C LEU A 101 6.02 6.40 -2.96
N SER A 102 4.96 6.12 -2.21
CA SER A 102 4.06 5.00 -2.52
C SER A 102 3.28 5.20 -3.82
N LEU A 103 2.88 6.44 -4.09
CA LEU A 103 2.12 6.81 -5.28
C LEU A 103 3.02 6.82 -6.53
N GLU A 104 4.22 7.37 -6.44
CA GLU A 104 5.20 7.41 -7.53
C GLU A 104 5.54 5.99 -7.99
N LYS A 105 5.92 5.11 -7.05
CA LYS A 105 6.28 3.73 -7.40
C LYS A 105 5.10 2.96 -8.02
N ALA A 106 3.89 3.17 -7.52
CA ALA A 106 2.69 2.54 -8.10
C ALA A 106 2.34 3.13 -9.49
N THR A 107 2.59 4.43 -9.69
CA THR A 107 2.38 5.11 -10.98
C THR A 107 3.40 4.64 -12.02
N ASP A 108 4.67 4.47 -11.64
CA ASP A 108 5.71 3.93 -12.52
C ASP A 108 5.32 2.54 -13.03
N ASP A 109 4.87 1.66 -12.13
CA ASP A 109 4.41 0.32 -12.51
C ASP A 109 3.15 0.37 -13.40
N LEU A 110 2.23 1.30 -13.15
CA LEU A 110 1.05 1.49 -14.00
C LEU A 110 1.44 1.94 -15.41
N VAL A 111 2.33 2.94 -15.51
CA VAL A 111 2.81 3.47 -16.80
C VAL A 111 3.59 2.40 -17.58
N ASN A 112 4.36 1.56 -16.88
CA ASN A 112 5.08 0.44 -17.47
C ASN A 112 4.19 -0.77 -17.81
N GLY A 113 2.89 -0.73 -17.46
CA GLY A 113 1.94 -1.82 -17.70
C GLY A 113 2.22 -3.09 -16.89
N THR A 114 2.97 -2.98 -15.78
CA THR A 114 3.23 -4.12 -14.87
C THR A 114 2.08 -4.34 -13.88
N ILE A 115 1.20 -3.34 -13.73
CA ILE A 115 -0.12 -3.42 -13.10
C ILE A 115 -1.20 -2.85 -14.04
N ASP A 116 -2.45 -3.29 -13.86
CA ASP A 116 -3.56 -2.95 -14.76
C ASP A 116 -4.35 -1.73 -14.30
N ALA A 117 -4.35 -1.44 -12.99
CA ALA A 117 -5.08 -0.33 -12.40
C ALA A 117 -4.41 0.14 -11.10
N LEU A 118 -4.64 1.41 -10.76
CA LEU A 118 -4.18 2.04 -9.52
C LEU A 118 -5.36 2.51 -8.68
N VAL A 119 -5.36 2.12 -7.41
CA VAL A 119 -6.27 2.61 -6.37
C VAL A 119 -5.45 3.40 -5.35
N THR A 120 -5.89 4.61 -5.01
CA THR A 120 -5.18 5.45 -4.07
C THR A 120 -5.90 5.53 -2.73
N ALA A 121 -5.18 5.26 -1.64
CA ALA A 121 -5.70 5.54 -0.32
C ALA A 121 -5.64 7.05 -0.02
N PRO A 122 -6.40 7.54 0.97
CA PRO A 122 -6.48 8.96 1.28
C PRO A 122 -5.12 9.57 1.61
N ILE A 123 -4.93 10.80 1.11
CA ILE A 123 -3.76 11.62 1.36
C ILE A 123 -4.15 12.89 2.11
N ASN A 124 -3.24 13.44 2.92
CA ASN A 124 -3.39 14.79 3.45
C ASN A 124 -2.66 15.80 2.55
N LYS A 125 -3.43 16.56 1.76
CA LYS A 125 -2.88 17.54 0.81
C LYS A 125 -2.08 18.67 1.48
N HIS A 126 -2.31 18.96 2.77
CA HIS A 126 -1.52 19.96 3.49
C HIS A 126 -0.10 19.47 3.78
N ASN A 127 0.11 18.14 3.81
CA ASN A 127 1.40 17.52 4.12
C ASN A 127 2.15 17.06 2.87
N ILE A 128 1.47 16.96 1.73
CA ILE A 128 2.09 16.65 0.44
C ILE A 128 2.47 17.99 -0.21
N GLN A 129 3.68 18.45 0.08
CA GLN A 129 4.33 19.47 -0.73
C GLN A 129 5.22 18.75 -1.75
N SER A 130 4.82 18.83 -3.02
CA SER A 130 5.71 18.56 -4.14
C SER A 130 6.40 19.89 -4.46
N ASP A 131 7.72 19.94 -4.31
CA ASP A 131 8.53 21.08 -4.78
C ASP A 131 8.70 21.08 -6.31
N THR A 132 7.91 20.27 -7.02
CA THR A 132 7.94 20.09 -8.47
C THR A 132 6.55 20.26 -9.06
#